data_AF-A0A5E6TKD2-F1
#
_entry.id   AF-A0A5E6TKD2-F1
#
_cell.length_a   1.000
_cell.length_b   1.000
_cell.length_c   1.000
_cell.angle_alpha   90.00
_cell.angle_beta   90.00
_cell.angle_gamma   90.00
#
_symmetry.space_group_name_H-M   'P 1'
#
loop_
_entity.id
_entity.type
_entity.pdbx_description
1 polymer ?
#
loop_
_entity_poly.entity_id
_entity_poly.type
_entity_poly.pdbx_seq_one_letter_code
_entity_poly.pdbx_strand_id
1 'polypeptide(L)' 'MSEHAITSNEAFFLKQLPKRILVVSGGYFAMEFAGIFNGLGADTRLLYRGDLFLRGFAQSVRTHLATLGTAVVSQ' A
#
# COMPACT_ATOMS: atom_id res chain seq x y z
N MET A 1 15.77 10.58 5.31
CA MET A 1 14.33 10.36 5.05
C MET A 1 13.63 11.70 5.12
N SER A 2 12.65 11.96 4.25
CA SER A 2 11.82 13.17 4.30
C SER A 2 10.99 13.18 5.60
N GLU A 3 10.63 14.37 6.11
CA GLU A 3 9.87 14.57 7.34
C GLU A 3 8.60 13.72 7.46
N HIS A 4 7.98 13.34 6.34
CA HIS A 4 6.73 12.58 6.31
C HIS A 4 6.90 11.09 5.94
N ALA A 5 8.12 10.63 5.70
CA ALA A 5 8.38 9.24 5.35
C ALA A 5 8.58 8.40 6.62
N ILE A 6 7.77 7.36 6.76
CA ILE A 6 7.85 6.39 7.84
C ILE A 6 8.01 4.98 7.27
N THR A 7 8.39 4.03 8.12
CA THR A 7 8.39 2.60 7.78
C THR A 7 7.26 1.88 8.51
N SER A 8 7.15 0.57 8.28
CA SER A 8 6.22 -0.29 9.01
C SER A 8 6.45 -0.27 10.52
N ASN A 9 7.66 0.05 10.98
CA ASN A 9 7.98 0.12 12.41
C ASN A 9 7.24 1.26 13.10
N GLU A 10 7.10 2.42 12.43
CA GLU A 10 6.45 3.60 13.01
C GLU A 10 4.95 3.68 12.68
N ALA A 11 4.48 2.95 11.67
CA ALA A 11 3.11 3.06 11.14
C ALA A 11 2.00 2.84 12.20
N PHE A 12 2.24 1.98 13.19
CA PHE A 12 1.29 1.74 14.29
C PHE A 12 1.30 2.80 15.40
N PHE A 13 2.32 3.66 15.43
CA PHE A 13 2.51 4.67 16.47
C PHE A 13 2.14 6.08 16.00
N LEU A 14 1.49 6.19 14.84
CA LEU A 14 0.97 7.45 14.34
C LEU A 14 -0.07 8.02 15.32
N LYS A 15 0.20 9.23 15.84
CA LYS A 15 -0.70 9.94 16.76
C LYS A 15 -2.07 10.26 16.14
N GLN A 16 -2.12 10.38 14.82
CA GLN A 16 -3.33 10.66 14.05
C GLN A 16 -3.30 9.90 12.72
N LEU A 17 -4.46 9.45 12.26
CA LEU A 17 -4.59 8.85 10.94
C LEU A 17 -4.36 9.94 9.87
N PRO A 18 -3.39 9.78 8.95
CA PRO A 18 -3.22 10.72 7.85
C PRO A 18 -4.41 10.67 6.89
N LYS A 19 -4.84 11.82 6.38
CA LYS A 19 -5.93 11.89 5.38
C LYS A 19 -5.58 11.19 4.07
N ARG A 20 -4.30 11.17 3.71
CA ARG A 20 -3.75 10.56 2.49
C ARG A 20 -2.49 9.79 2.83
N ILE A 21 -2.36 8.58 2.31
CA ILE A 21 -1.16 7.73 2.47
C ILE A 21 -0.72 7.19 1.12
N LEU A 22 0.59 7.21 0.91
CA LEU A 22 1.26 6.51 -0.18
C LEU A 22 2.09 5.36 0.40
N VAL A 23 1.74 4.12 0.08
CA VAL A 23 2.54 2.94 0.41
C VAL A 23 3.43 2.62 -0.78
N VAL A 24 4.75 2.56 -0.56
CA VAL A 24 5.74 2.33 -1.62
C VAL A 24 6.37 0.95 -1.45
N SER A 25 5.82 -0.07 -2.11
CA SER A 25 6.35 -1.43 -2.25
C SER A 25 5.29 -2.33 -2.88
N GLY A 26 5.72 -3.45 -3.48
CA GLY A 26 4.82 -4.47 -4.04
C GLY A 26 4.86 -5.79 -3.28
N GLY A 27 5.38 -5.80 -2.06
CA GLY A 27 5.36 -6.98 -1.18
C GLY A 27 4.01 -7.17 -0.48
N TYR A 28 3.82 -8.33 0.14
CA TYR A 28 2.59 -8.62 0.88
C TYR A 28 2.39 -7.70 2.08
N PHE A 29 3.46 -7.38 2.83
CA PHE A 29 3.41 -6.42 3.92
C PHE A 29 2.91 -5.04 3.47
N ALA A 30 3.33 -4.59 2.28
CA ALA A 30 2.88 -3.31 1.72
C ALA A 30 1.36 -3.33 1.46
N MET A 31 0.86 -4.46 0.97
CA MET A 31 -0.57 -4.67 0.76
C MET A 31 -1.38 -4.70 2.06
N GLU A 32 -0.85 -5.32 3.11
CA GLU A 32 -1.52 -5.34 4.42
C GLU A 32 -1.69 -3.92 4.97
N PHE A 33 -0.62 -3.11 4.97
CA PHE A 33 -0.71 -1.72 5.42
C PHE A 33 -1.62 -0.87 4.53
N ALA A 34 -1.57 -1.05 3.21
CA ALA A 34 -2.47 -0.35 2.30
C ALA A 34 -3.94 -0.71 2.61
N GLY A 35 -4.23 -1.98 2.90
CA GLY A 35 -5.56 -2.42 3.32
C GLY A 35 -5.99 -1.83 4.67
N ILE A 36 -5.10 -1.81 5.66
CA ILE A 36 -5.36 -1.24 6.99
C ILE A 36 -5.71 0.25 6.86
N PHE A 37 -4.88 1.05 6.19
CA PHE A 37 -5.12 2.48 6.06
C PHE A 37 -6.38 2.80 5.26
N ASN A 38 -6.66 2.03 4.20
CA ASN A 38 -7.89 2.16 3.43
C ASN A 38 -9.12 1.81 4.27
N GLY A 39 -9.07 0.73 5.06
CA GLY A 39 -10.15 0.31 5.96
C GLY A 39 -10.41 1.30 7.10
N LEU A 40 -9.37 2.02 7.53
CA LEU A 40 -9.49 3.11 8.51
C LEU A 40 -9.97 4.44 7.90
N GLY A 41 -10.15 4.51 6.57
CA GLY A 41 -10.72 5.66 5.87
C GLY A 41 -9.70 6.67 5.33
N ALA A 42 -8.41 6.35 5.30
CA ALA A 42 -7.41 7.17 4.62
C ALA A 42 -7.48 6.96 3.09
N ASP A 43 -7.37 8.03 2.31
CA ASP A 43 -7.17 7.93 0.85
C ASP A 43 -5.79 7.31 0.60
N THR A 44 -5.81 6.01 0.33
CA THR A 44 -4.62 5.16 0.31
C THR A 44 -4.27 4.79 -1.12
N ARG A 45 -3.03 5.08 -1.50
CA ARG A 45 -2.46 4.78 -2.82
C ARG A 45 -1.29 3.82 -2.65
N LEU A 46 -1.15 2.87 -3.55
CA LEU A 46 -0.01 1.95 -3.60
C LEU A 46 0.85 2.30 -4.81
N LEU A 47 2.13 2.59 -4.59
CA LEU A 47 3.11 2.80 -5.66
C LEU A 47 4.02 1.58 -5.73
N TYR A 48 4.10 1.01 -6.93
CA TYR A 48 4.99 -0.11 -7.20
C TYR A 48 5.63 0.01 -8.59
N ARG A 49 6.87 -0.46 -8.71
CA ARG A 49 7.60 -0.50 -9.98
C ARG A 49 7.50 -1.88 -10.62
N GLY A 50 6.95 -1.94 -11.83
CA GLY A 50 6.71 -3.15 -12.62
C GLY A 50 5.23 -3.45 -12.82
N ASP A 51 4.93 -4.53 -13.54
CA ASP A 51 3.58 -4.79 -14.06
C ASP A 51 2.52 -5.01 -12.97
N LEU A 52 2.80 -5.94 -12.04
CA LEU A 52 1.91 -6.31 -10.94
C LEU A 52 2.72 -6.56 -9.67
N PHE A 53 2.20 -6.11 -8.54
CA PHE A 53 2.74 -6.40 -7.20
C PHE A 53 2.62 -7.90 -6.86
N LEU A 54 3.13 -8.32 -5.70
CA LEU A 54 3.14 -9.71 -5.23
C LEU A 54 3.78 -10.70 -6.22
N ARG A 55 5.00 -10.41 -6.69
CA ARG A 55 5.75 -11.37 -7.54
C ARG A 55 5.88 -12.72 -6.82
N GLY A 56 5.71 -13.82 -7.55
CA GLY A 56 5.72 -15.18 -7.02
C GLY A 56 4.37 -15.70 -6.52
N PHE A 57 3.34 -14.83 -6.43
CA PHE A 57 1.98 -15.25 -6.12
C PHE A 57 1.20 -15.65 -7.37
N ALA A 58 0.13 -16.42 -7.18
CA ALA A 58 -0.77 -16.81 -8.25
C ALA A 58 -1.32 -15.59 -9.01
N GLN A 59 -1.30 -15.66 -10.35
CA GLN A 59 -1.69 -14.54 -11.22
C GLN A 59 -3.13 -14.07 -10.97
N SER A 60 -4.05 -15.00 -10.67
CA SER A 60 -5.45 -14.68 -10.34
C SER A 60 -5.57 -13.79 -9.11
N VAL A 61 -4.80 -14.09 -8.05
CA VAL A 61 -4.78 -13.30 -6.81
C VAL A 61 -4.27 -11.89 -7.07
N ARG A 62 -3.14 -11.78 -7.79
CA ARG A 62 -2.53 -10.50 -8.16
C ARG A 62 -3.50 -9.62 -8.98
N THR A 63 -4.18 -10.24 -9.93
CA THR A 63 -5.14 -9.54 -10.81
C THR A 63 -6.38 -9.11 -10.03
N HIS A 64 -6.94 -9.98 -9.20
CA HIS A 64 -8.11 -9.64 -8.37
C HIS A 64 -7.80 -8.47 -7.43
N LEU A 65 -6.66 -8.51 -6.75
CA LEU A 65 -6.23 -7.44 -5.85
C LEU A 65 -6.01 -6.10 -6.59
N ALA A 66 -5.56 -6.13 -7.84
CA ALA A 66 -5.38 -4.91 -8.64
C ALA A 66 -6.71 -4.22 -8.96
N THR A 67 -7.83 -4.95 -8.90
CA THR A 67 -9.17 -4.39 -9.13
C THR A 67 -9.82 -3.79 -7.87
N LEU A 68 -9.28 -4.06 -6.67
CA LEU A 68 -9.94 -3.76 -5.38
C LEU A 68 -9.80 -2.31 -4.88
N GLY A 69 -9.71 -1.33 -5.78
CA GLY A 69 -9.93 0.09 -5.43
C GLY A 69 -8.78 0.79 -4.67
N THR A 70 -7.78 0.08 -4.14
CA THR A 70 -6.51 0.70 -3.79
C THR A 70 -5.81 1.09 -5.09
N ALA A 71 -5.85 2.36 -5.46
CA ALA A 71 -5.28 2.79 -6.73
C ALA A 71 -3.77 2.49 -6.74
N VAL A 72 -3.40 1.54 -7.59
CA VAL A 72 -2.03 1.17 -7.86
C VAL A 72 -1.52 2.12 -8.93
N VAL A 73 -0.53 2.93 -8.59
CA VAL A 73 0.20 3.74 -9.56
C VAL A 73 1.43 2.91 -9.93
N SER A 74 1.52 2.48 -11.20
CA SER A 74 2.76 1.94 -11.76
C SER A 74 3.53 3.08 -12.43
N GLN A 75 4.84 3.13 -12.16
CA GLN A 75 5.81 3.88 -12.96
C GLN A 75 6.73 2.91 -13.69
#